data_AF-A0A1Z8VPV3-F1
#
_entry.id   AF-A0A1Z8VPV3-F1
#
_cell.length_a   1.000
_cell.length_b   1.000
_cell.length_c   1.000
_cell.angle_alpha   90.00
_cell.angle_beta   90.00
_cell.angle_gamma   90.00
#
_symmetry.space_group_name_H-M   'P 1'
#
loop_
_entity.id
_entity.type
_entity.pdbx_description
1 polymer ?
#
loop_
_entity_poly.entity_id
_entity_poly.type
_entity_poly.pdbx_seq_one_letter_code
_entity_poly.pdbx_strand_id
1 'polypeptide(L)'
;MFTFGAFLKSSGFTLFQSFSSTFFAFALPGQFVMADLLLSGGSILNIFFAVLLTNARLFPMTINLIPIIKNTKTSKWKYFLISHLIAVTAWISMFASYKKIEKDNRFDYFLGLGGSLWISSILFTVLGFICSDFINGKILLGLVFFNPLYFLIMTLSNIKSKKLLLVFILSACLGPLLNYVNS
;
A
#
# COMPACT_ATOMS: atom_id res chain seq x y z
N MET A 1 -4.79 -7.47 -1.78
CA MET A 1 -4.50 -7.62 -0.33
C MET A 1 -4.66 -9.06 0.19
N PHE A 2 -4.80 -10.07 -0.70
CA PHE A 2 -4.97 -11.48 -0.30
C PHE A 2 -3.85 -12.00 0.60
N THR A 3 -2.60 -11.73 0.21
CA THR A 3 -1.41 -12.19 0.94
C THR A 3 -1.29 -11.57 2.33
N PHE A 4 -1.75 -10.33 2.50
CA PHE A 4 -1.78 -9.64 3.79
C PHE A 4 -2.83 -10.22 4.74
N GLY A 5 -4.04 -10.54 4.25
CA GLY A 5 -5.07 -11.19 5.06
C GLY A 5 -4.63 -12.55 5.61
N ALA A 6 -3.87 -13.29 4.81
CA ALA A 6 -3.31 -14.56 5.23
C ALA A 6 -2.14 -14.40 6.23
N PHE A 7 -1.30 -13.37 6.03
CA PHE A 7 -0.24 -13.00 6.98
C PHE A 7 -0.82 -12.68 8.37
N LEU A 8 -1.85 -11.85 8.45
CA LEU A 8 -2.48 -11.50 9.73
C LEU A 8 -3.00 -12.71 10.51
N LYS A 9 -3.55 -13.72 9.81
CA LYS A 9 -3.95 -14.97 10.46
C LYS A 9 -2.77 -15.76 11.00
N SER A 10 -1.69 -15.88 10.23
CA SER A 10 -0.46 -16.52 10.70
C SER A 10 0.17 -15.79 11.90
N SER A 11 -0.07 -14.48 12.00
CA SER A 11 0.34 -13.63 13.12
C SER A 11 -0.62 -13.65 14.31
N GLY A 12 -1.72 -14.42 14.27
CA GLY A 12 -2.65 -14.57 15.38
C GLY A 12 -3.70 -13.46 15.53
N PHE A 13 -3.87 -12.59 14.52
CA PHE A 13 -4.90 -11.55 14.55
C PHE A 13 -6.31 -12.11 14.32
N THR A 14 -7.32 -11.45 14.89
CA THR A 14 -8.74 -11.80 14.64
C THR A 14 -9.21 -11.32 13.26
N LEU A 15 -10.26 -11.96 12.73
CA LEU A 15 -10.87 -11.57 11.46
C LEU A 15 -11.39 -10.12 11.50
N PHE A 16 -11.92 -9.69 12.64
CA PHE A 16 -12.39 -8.32 12.84
C PHE A 16 -11.23 -7.31 12.79
N GLN A 17 -10.12 -7.57 13.50
CA GLN A 17 -8.92 -6.71 13.41
C GLN A 17 -8.37 -6.64 11.99
N SER A 18 -8.37 -7.77 11.28
CA SER A 18 -7.89 -7.83 9.90
C SER A 18 -8.75 -7.01 8.95
N PHE A 19 -10.07 -7.12 9.07
CA PHE A 19 -11.02 -6.30 8.33
C PHE A 19 -10.85 -4.81 8.66
N SER A 20 -10.84 -4.45 9.94
CA SER A 20 -10.69 -3.06 10.39
C SER A 20 -9.38 -2.44 9.91
N SER A 21 -8.28 -3.20 9.90
CA SER A 21 -6.99 -2.70 9.41
C SER A 21 -7.02 -2.31 7.94
N THR A 22 -7.68 -3.11 7.08
CA THR A 22 -7.82 -2.82 5.65
C THR A 22 -8.88 -1.78 5.36
N PHE A 23 -9.94 -1.75 6.17
CA PHE A 23 -10.99 -0.77 6.06
C PHE A 23 -10.47 0.65 6.32
N PHE A 24 -9.69 0.84 7.41
CA PHE A 24 -9.19 2.15 7.82
C PHE A 24 -7.84 2.52 7.18
N ALA A 25 -6.93 1.56 7.01
CA ALA A 25 -5.59 1.81 6.48
C ALA A 25 -5.45 1.19 5.09
N PHE A 26 -5.89 1.92 4.06
CA PHE A 26 -5.79 1.50 2.66
C PHE A 26 -4.37 1.68 2.07
N ALA A 27 -3.35 1.17 2.77
CA ALA A 27 -1.95 1.30 2.39
C ALA A 27 -1.13 0.08 2.79
N LEU A 28 -1.02 -0.89 1.88
CA LEU A 28 -0.39 -2.20 2.12
C LEU A 28 0.97 -2.13 2.85
N PRO A 29 1.94 -1.27 2.48
CA PRO A 29 3.22 -1.22 3.17
C PRO A 29 3.10 -0.74 4.62
N GLY A 30 2.26 0.28 4.87
CA GLY A 30 2.01 0.77 6.22
C GLY A 30 1.32 -0.28 7.09
N GLN A 31 0.44 -1.09 6.50
CA GLN A 31 -0.22 -2.19 7.21
C GLN A 31 0.76 -3.31 7.61
N PHE A 32 1.73 -3.66 6.76
CA PHE A 32 2.77 -4.63 7.11
C PHE A 32 3.66 -4.12 8.25
N VAL A 33 4.10 -2.86 8.19
CA VAL A 33 4.89 -2.22 9.25
C VAL A 33 4.12 -2.17 10.58
N MET A 34 2.82 -1.84 10.52
CA MET A 34 1.95 -1.85 11.69
C MET A 34 1.86 -3.24 12.31
N ALA A 35 1.60 -4.27 11.51
CA ALA A 35 1.47 -5.65 12.00
C ALA A 35 2.79 -6.15 12.61
N ASP A 36 3.91 -5.86 11.98
CA ASP A 36 5.25 -6.24 12.46
C ASP A 36 5.61 -5.59 13.81
N LEU A 37 5.34 -4.29 13.95
CA LEU A 37 5.59 -3.55 15.20
C LEU A 37 4.62 -3.95 16.33
N LEU A 38 3.37 -4.31 16.00
CA LEU A 38 2.43 -4.84 16.98
C LEU A 38 2.89 -6.19 17.53
N LEU A 39 3.41 -7.07 16.67
CA LEU A 39 3.96 -8.37 17.08
C LEU A 39 5.24 -8.22 17.92
N SER A 40 6.05 -7.22 17.61
CA SER A 40 7.28 -6.91 18.34
C SER A 40 7.06 -6.17 19.65
N GLY A 41 5.80 -5.87 20.03
CA GLY A 41 5.47 -5.15 21.26
C GLY A 41 5.86 -3.67 21.24
N GLY A 42 5.96 -3.06 20.05
CA GLY A 42 6.30 -1.65 19.89
C GLY A 42 5.28 -0.72 20.54
N SER A 43 5.74 0.44 21.02
CA SER A 43 4.84 1.45 21.59
C SER A 43 3.87 1.98 20.53
N ILE A 44 2.69 2.44 20.98
CA ILE A 44 1.67 3.06 20.09
C ILE A 44 2.26 4.22 19.27
N LEU A 45 3.18 4.98 19.89
CA LEU A 45 3.82 6.13 19.26
C LEU A 45 4.75 5.70 18.12
N ASN A 46 5.52 4.63 18.33
CA ASN A 46 6.43 4.09 17.32
C ASN A 46 5.65 3.56 16.11
N ILE A 47 4.56 2.83 16.37
CA ILE A 47 3.65 2.34 15.32
C ILE A 47 3.10 3.54 14.53
N PHE A 48 2.61 4.57 15.21
CA PHE A 48 2.07 5.76 14.57
C PHE A 48 3.09 6.43 13.63
N PHE A 49 4.30 6.72 14.13
CA PHE A 49 5.34 7.34 13.31
C PHE A 49 5.78 6.43 12.16
N ALA A 50 5.97 5.14 12.40
CA ALA A 50 6.40 4.21 11.36
C ALA A 50 5.36 4.10 10.23
N VAL A 51 4.07 3.99 10.56
CA VAL A 51 2.99 3.97 9.58
C VAL A 51 2.89 5.32 8.84
N LEU A 52 3.01 6.44 9.57
CA LEU A 52 2.96 7.79 9.00
C LEU A 52 4.10 8.00 8.00
N LEU A 53 5.34 7.69 8.37
CA LEU A 53 6.51 7.82 7.48
C LEU A 53 6.40 6.88 6.27
N THR A 54 5.94 5.65 6.48
CA THR A 54 5.74 4.67 5.38
C THR A 54 4.69 5.17 4.37
N ASN A 55 3.66 5.85 4.86
CA ASN A 55 2.56 6.36 4.04
C ASN A 55 2.79 7.80 3.53
N ALA A 56 3.82 8.51 3.99
CA ALA A 56 4.10 9.90 3.61
C ALA A 56 4.23 10.10 2.08
N ARG A 57 4.63 9.06 1.34
CA ARG A 57 4.69 9.06 -0.14
C ARG A 57 3.35 9.29 -0.83
N LEU A 58 2.22 9.03 -0.17
CA LEU A 58 0.88 9.28 -0.70
C LEU A 58 0.55 10.78 -0.73
N PHE A 59 1.24 11.59 0.08
CA PHE A 59 0.99 13.03 0.18
C PHE A 59 1.39 13.78 -1.11
N PRO A 60 2.62 13.62 -1.67
CA PRO A 60 2.96 14.19 -2.98
C PRO A 60 2.04 13.72 -4.11
N MET A 61 1.63 12.45 -4.08
CA MET A 61 0.69 11.89 -5.07
C MET A 61 -0.64 12.62 -5.04
N THR A 62 -1.17 12.87 -3.83
CA THR A 62 -2.41 13.61 -3.61
C THR A 62 -2.33 15.03 -4.14
N ILE A 63 -1.27 15.76 -3.77
CA ILE A 63 -1.06 17.15 -4.21
C ILE A 63 -1.00 17.25 -5.74
N ASN A 64 -0.31 16.31 -6.39
CA ASN A 64 -0.20 16.30 -7.85
C ASN A 64 -1.49 15.89 -8.56
N LEU A 65 -2.34 15.09 -7.91
CA LEU A 65 -3.58 14.59 -8.49
C LEU A 65 -4.72 15.62 -8.40
N ILE A 66 -4.81 16.34 -7.27
CA ILE A 66 -5.84 17.36 -7.04
C ILE A 66 -6.02 18.33 -8.23
N PRO A 67 -4.98 18.98 -8.80
CA PRO A 67 -5.18 19.93 -9.90
C PRO A 67 -5.70 19.29 -11.19
N ILE A 68 -5.51 17.97 -11.38
CA ILE A 68 -5.92 17.24 -12.60
C ILE A 68 -7.41 16.86 -12.53
N ILE A 69 -7.89 16.56 -11.33
CA ILE A 69 -9.29 16.19 -11.03
C ILE A 69 -10.09 17.41 -10.56
N LYS A 70 -9.44 18.57 -10.34
CA LYS A 70 -10.11 19.79 -9.92
C LYS A 70 -11.08 20.25 -11.01
N ASN A 71 -12.37 20.16 -10.71
CA ASN A 71 -13.43 20.70 -11.53
C ASN A 71 -14.13 21.81 -10.75
N THR A 72 -14.66 22.82 -11.46
CA THR A 72 -15.33 23.99 -10.85
C THR A 72 -16.68 23.63 -10.24
N LYS A 73 -17.28 22.50 -10.61
CA LYS A 73 -18.61 22.04 -10.17
C LYS A 73 -18.60 21.17 -8.89
N THR A 74 -17.44 20.70 -8.42
CA THR A 74 -17.34 19.70 -7.34
C THR A 74 -16.98 20.33 -5.99
N SER A 75 -17.78 20.02 -4.95
CA SER A 75 -17.60 20.56 -3.59
C SER A 75 -16.30 20.10 -2.91
N LYS A 76 -15.67 20.99 -2.13
CA LYS A 76 -14.38 20.76 -1.44
C LYS A 76 -14.38 19.53 -0.53
N TRP A 77 -15.51 19.19 0.10
CA TRP A 77 -15.65 18.01 0.96
C TRP A 77 -15.52 16.68 0.21
N LYS A 78 -15.99 16.64 -1.04
CA LYS A 78 -15.89 15.42 -1.86
C LYS A 78 -14.43 15.08 -2.19
N TYR A 79 -13.55 16.08 -2.25
CA TYR A 79 -12.10 15.87 -2.40
C TYR A 79 -11.45 15.28 -1.15
N PHE A 80 -12.01 15.55 0.03
CA PHE A 80 -11.51 14.98 1.29
C PHE A 80 -11.80 13.47 1.35
N LEU A 81 -13.01 13.04 0.96
CA LEU A 81 -13.35 11.62 0.83
C LEU A 81 -12.46 10.90 -0.19
N ILE A 82 -12.16 11.55 -1.31
CA ILE A 82 -11.25 11.02 -2.32
C ILE A 82 -9.85 10.81 -1.77
N SER A 83 -9.36 11.70 -0.89
CA SER A 83 -8.01 11.55 -0.31
C SER A 83 -7.82 10.27 0.48
N HIS A 84 -8.90 9.75 1.10
CA HIS A 84 -8.87 8.47 1.79
C HIS A 84 -8.72 7.27 0.83
N LEU A 85 -9.26 7.40 -0.38
CA LEU A 85 -9.23 6.38 -1.42
C LEU A 85 -8.00 6.47 -2.34
N ILE A 86 -7.04 7.35 -2.01
CA ILE A 86 -5.82 7.49 -2.82
C ILE A 86 -4.95 6.26 -2.66
N ALA A 87 -4.92 5.46 -3.72
CA ALA A 87 -3.95 4.40 -3.92
C ALA A 87 -3.03 4.73 -5.09
N VAL A 88 -1.82 4.18 -5.02
CA VAL A 88 -0.82 4.27 -6.11
C VAL A 88 -1.40 3.77 -7.43
N THR A 89 -2.19 2.69 -7.40
CA THR A 89 -2.86 2.13 -8.59
C THR A 89 -3.88 3.08 -9.20
N ALA A 90 -4.76 3.65 -8.38
CA ALA A 90 -5.74 4.63 -8.84
C ALA A 90 -5.05 5.88 -9.41
N TRP A 91 -3.98 6.35 -8.76
CA TRP A 91 -3.17 7.48 -9.19
C TRP A 91 -2.52 7.23 -10.56
N ILE A 92 -1.83 6.10 -10.74
CA ILE A 92 -1.21 5.72 -12.02
C ILE A 92 -2.28 5.61 -13.12
N SER A 93 -3.41 4.96 -12.83
CA SER A 93 -4.51 4.77 -13.79
C SER A 93 -5.10 6.12 -14.24
N MET A 94 -5.28 7.07 -13.32
CA MET A 94 -5.68 8.43 -13.68
C MET A 94 -4.65 9.12 -14.56
N PHE A 95 -3.38 9.09 -14.18
CA PHE A 95 -2.34 9.74 -14.98
C PHE A 95 -2.15 9.09 -16.36
N ALA A 96 -2.49 7.81 -16.52
CA ALA A 96 -2.50 7.14 -17.82
C ALA A 96 -3.72 7.55 -18.67
N SER A 97 -4.89 7.74 -18.06
CA SER A 97 -6.16 7.92 -18.77
C SER A 97 -6.69 9.36 -18.80
N TYR A 98 -6.13 10.31 -18.03
CA TYR A 98 -6.72 11.65 -17.84
C TYR A 98 -6.87 12.45 -19.15
N LYS A 99 -5.99 12.22 -20.14
CA LYS A 99 -6.06 12.91 -21.43
C LYS A 99 -7.25 12.48 -22.29
N LYS A 100 -7.76 11.26 -22.06
CA LYS A 100 -8.89 10.68 -22.80
C LYS A 100 -10.24 10.95 -22.13
N ILE A 101 -10.24 11.44 -20.90
CA ILE A 101 -11.45 11.65 -20.08
C ILE A 101 -11.75 13.16 -20.02
N GLU A 102 -12.99 13.52 -20.35
CA GLU A 102 -13.51 14.89 -20.22
C GLU A 102 -13.33 15.40 -18.79
N LYS A 103 -12.95 16.68 -18.64
CA LYS A 103 -12.67 17.30 -17.33
C LYS A 103 -13.81 17.13 -16.33
N ASP A 104 -15.06 17.13 -16.81
CA ASP A 104 -16.24 17.00 -15.97
C ASP A 104 -16.41 15.61 -15.35
N ASN A 105 -15.97 14.55 -16.04
CA ASN A 105 -16.16 13.15 -15.63
C ASN A 105 -14.95 12.56 -14.88
N ARG A 106 -13.84 13.29 -14.76
CA ARG A 106 -12.61 12.80 -14.09
C ARG A 106 -12.81 12.49 -12.62
N PHE A 107 -13.68 13.25 -11.96
CA PHE A 107 -13.98 13.06 -10.54
C PHE A 107 -14.70 11.74 -10.29
N ASP A 108 -15.78 11.48 -11.04
CA ASP A 108 -16.60 10.27 -10.88
C ASP A 108 -15.84 9.01 -11.30
N TYR A 109 -15.01 9.11 -12.35
CA TYR A 109 -14.12 8.02 -12.75
C TYR A 109 -13.10 7.67 -11.65
N PHE A 110 -12.50 8.67 -11.00
CA PHE A 110 -11.58 8.40 -9.89
C PHE A 110 -12.27 7.79 -8.68
N LEU A 111 -13.47 8.30 -8.34
CA LEU A 111 -14.25 7.78 -7.23
C LEU A 111 -14.65 6.31 -7.46
N GLY A 112 -15.08 5.97 -8.68
CA GLY A 112 -15.39 4.61 -9.08
C GLY A 112 -14.16 3.69 -9.04
N LEU A 113 -13.02 4.14 -9.55
CA LEU A 113 -11.76 3.38 -9.49
C LEU A 113 -11.30 3.15 -8.05
N GLY A 114 -11.22 4.21 -7.24
CA GLY A 114 -10.78 4.13 -5.85
C GLY A 114 -11.72 3.29 -5.00
N GLY A 115 -13.04 3.47 -5.16
CA GLY A 115 -14.07 2.68 -4.48
C GLY A 115 -14.02 1.20 -4.84
N SER A 116 -13.91 0.88 -6.13
CA SER A 116 -13.77 -0.51 -6.59
C SER A 116 -12.51 -1.18 -6.04
N LEU A 117 -11.38 -0.46 -6.04
CA LEU A 117 -10.13 -0.95 -5.45
C LEU A 117 -10.23 -1.18 -3.95
N TRP A 118 -10.92 -0.30 -3.22
CA TRP A 118 -11.13 -0.42 -1.78
C TRP A 118 -12.01 -1.63 -1.43
N ILE A 119 -13.16 -1.77 -2.11
CA ILE A 119 -14.07 -2.91 -1.94
C ILE A 119 -13.36 -4.22 -2.28
N SER A 120 -12.67 -4.26 -3.43
CA SER A 120 -11.90 -5.43 -3.84
C SER A 120 -10.84 -5.79 -2.80
N SER A 121 -10.19 -4.79 -2.21
CA SER A 121 -9.14 -5.01 -1.21
C SER A 121 -9.68 -5.59 0.09
N ILE A 122 -10.84 -5.13 0.55
CA ILE A 122 -11.56 -5.71 1.69
C ILE A 122 -11.90 -7.18 1.38
N LEU A 123 -12.54 -7.44 0.24
CA LEU A 123 -12.91 -8.80 -0.19
C LEU A 123 -11.70 -9.73 -0.24
N PHE A 124 -10.62 -9.31 -0.89
CA PHE A 124 -9.40 -10.12 -0.98
C PHE A 124 -8.73 -10.33 0.39
N THR A 125 -8.80 -9.37 1.31
CA THR A 125 -8.25 -9.56 2.67
C THR A 125 -9.03 -10.64 3.43
N VAL A 126 -10.36 -10.58 3.38
CA VAL A 126 -11.22 -11.58 4.02
C VAL A 126 -11.03 -12.95 3.38
N LEU A 127 -11.02 -13.03 2.05
CA LEU A 127 -10.74 -14.27 1.32
C LEU A 127 -9.35 -14.82 1.67
N GLY A 128 -8.33 -13.97 1.76
CA GLY A 128 -6.98 -14.37 2.15
C GLY A 128 -6.92 -14.92 3.58
N PHE A 129 -7.67 -14.33 4.51
CA PHE A 129 -7.76 -14.81 5.89
C PHE A 129 -8.50 -16.16 6.00
N ILE A 130 -9.55 -16.38 5.22
CA ILE A 130 -10.27 -17.67 5.23
C ILE A 130 -9.45 -18.75 4.53
N CYS A 131 -8.87 -18.42 3.37
CA CYS A 131 -8.06 -19.37 2.61
C CYS A 131 -6.72 -19.72 3.27
N SER A 132 -6.25 -18.95 4.27
CA SER A 132 -4.98 -19.26 4.93
C SER A 132 -4.98 -20.64 5.59
N ASP A 133 -6.14 -21.14 6.04
CA ASP A 133 -6.28 -22.47 6.66
C ASP A 133 -5.98 -23.60 5.67
N PHE A 134 -6.14 -23.34 4.36
CA PHE A 134 -5.88 -24.30 3.29
C PHE A 134 -4.47 -24.15 2.68
N ILE A 135 -3.72 -23.11 3.06
CA ILE A 135 -2.43 -22.79 2.45
C ILE A 135 -1.30 -23.14 3.43
N ASN A 136 -0.42 -24.05 3.00
CA ASN A 136 0.78 -24.42 3.75
C ASN A 136 1.66 -23.17 4.00
N GLY A 137 2.18 -22.97 5.22
CA GLY A 137 2.88 -21.74 5.62
C GLY A 137 4.05 -21.34 4.72
N LYS A 138 4.71 -22.31 4.07
CA LYS A 138 5.78 -22.05 3.08
C LYS A 138 5.28 -21.34 1.81
N ILE A 139 4.08 -21.69 1.33
CA ILE A 139 3.46 -21.08 0.15
C ILE A 139 3.00 -19.65 0.51
N LEU A 140 2.52 -19.46 1.74
CA LEU A 140 2.13 -18.16 2.25
C LEU A 140 3.27 -17.14 2.25
N LEU A 141 4.43 -17.56 2.76
CA LEU A 141 5.64 -16.73 2.74
C LEU A 141 6.03 -16.38 1.30
N GLY A 142 6.03 -17.35 0.38
CA GLY A 142 6.31 -17.10 -1.04
C GLY A 142 5.36 -16.06 -1.66
N LEU A 143 4.07 -16.15 -1.34
CA LEU A 143 3.05 -15.20 -1.80
C LEU A 143 3.25 -13.79 -1.25
N VAL A 144 3.57 -13.65 0.04
CA VAL A 144 3.82 -12.34 0.67
C VAL A 144 5.05 -11.66 0.06
N PHE A 145 6.15 -12.41 -0.12
CA PHE A 145 7.38 -11.89 -0.72
C PHE A 145 7.31 -11.65 -2.22
N PHE A 146 6.30 -12.21 -2.91
CA PHE A 146 6.13 -12.05 -4.34
C PHE A 146 5.99 -10.57 -4.76
N ASN A 147 5.24 -9.78 -3.97
CA ASN A 147 5.00 -8.38 -4.31
C ASN A 147 6.26 -7.50 -4.13
N PRO A 148 7.00 -7.57 -3.00
CA PRO A 148 8.32 -6.96 -2.90
C PRO A 148 9.31 -7.44 -3.98
N LEU A 149 9.36 -8.75 -4.27
CA LEU A 149 10.23 -9.31 -5.31
C LEU A 149 9.90 -8.75 -6.70
N TYR A 150 8.61 -8.62 -7.04
CA TYR A 150 8.18 -8.01 -8.29
C TYR A 150 8.66 -6.56 -8.40
N PHE A 151 8.47 -5.75 -7.36
CA PHE A 151 8.99 -4.38 -7.32
C PHE A 151 10.51 -4.33 -7.44
N LEU A 152 11.20 -5.26 -6.76
CA LEU A 152 12.66 -5.37 -6.76
C LEU A 152 13.19 -5.69 -8.16
N ILE A 153 12.63 -6.70 -8.82
CA ILE A 153 12.98 -7.10 -10.19
C ILE A 153 12.65 -5.99 -11.18
N MET A 154 11.49 -5.34 -11.06
CA MET A 154 11.12 -4.23 -11.94
C MET A 154 12.08 -3.04 -11.77
N THR A 155 12.49 -2.74 -10.54
CA THR A 155 13.44 -1.68 -10.24
C THR A 155 14.81 -2.02 -10.83
N LEU A 156 15.30 -3.26 -10.64
CA LEU A 156 16.55 -3.75 -11.21
C LEU A 156 16.55 -3.71 -12.75
N SER A 157 15.46 -4.15 -13.38
CA SER A 157 15.29 -4.16 -14.83
C SER A 157 15.27 -2.74 -15.43
N ASN A 158 14.84 -1.75 -14.64
CA ASN A 158 14.72 -0.36 -15.08
C ASN A 158 15.85 0.55 -14.55
N ILE A 159 16.96 -0.03 -14.05
CA ILE A 159 18.17 0.73 -13.69
C ILE A 159 18.79 1.31 -14.96
N LYS A 160 18.41 2.55 -15.28
CA LYS A 160 19.02 3.33 -16.36
C LYS A 160 20.08 4.31 -15.87
N SER A 161 20.23 4.51 -14.55
CA SER A 161 21.15 5.52 -13.99
C SER A 161 22.11 4.93 -12.95
N LYS A 162 23.39 5.34 -12.99
CA LYS A 162 24.42 4.95 -12.00
C LYS A 162 24.03 5.27 -10.55
N LYS A 163 23.19 6.29 -10.34
CA LYS A 163 22.66 6.67 -9.02
C LYS A 163 21.75 5.60 -8.42
N LEU A 164 20.88 4.97 -9.23
CA LEU A 164 19.98 3.91 -8.74
C LEU A 164 20.75 2.66 -8.31
N LEU A 165 21.81 2.31 -9.06
CA LEU A 165 22.70 1.20 -8.73
C LEU A 165 23.40 1.43 -7.36
N LEU A 166 23.91 2.65 -7.14
CA LEU A 166 24.57 3.04 -5.89
C LEU A 166 23.63 2.94 -4.68
N VAL A 167 22.40 3.42 -4.81
CA VAL A 167 21.37 3.29 -3.76
C VAL A 167 21.07 1.82 -3.48
N PHE A 168 20.99 0.98 -4.51
CA PHE A 168 20.72 -0.44 -4.35
C PHE A 168 21.84 -1.18 -3.60
N ILE A 169 23.10 -0.92 -3.97
CA ILE A 169 24.28 -1.49 -3.30
C ILE A 169 24.36 -0.99 -1.86
N LEU A 170 24.16 0.30 -1.62
CA LEU A 170 24.13 0.88 -0.28
C LEU A 170 23.03 0.25 0.58
N SER A 171 21.82 0.09 0.03
CA SER A 171 20.69 -0.54 0.73
C SER A 171 20.98 -2.01 1.06
N ALA A 172 21.59 -2.74 0.13
CA ALA A 172 21.95 -4.14 0.30
C ALA A 172 23.07 -4.35 1.34
N CYS A 173 24.03 -3.43 1.44
CA CYS A 173 25.08 -3.49 2.47
C CYS A 173 24.60 -2.99 3.84
N LEU A 174 23.84 -1.89 3.89
CA LEU A 174 23.40 -1.28 5.15
C LEU A 174 22.31 -2.10 5.84
N GLY A 175 21.46 -2.81 5.09
CA GLY A 175 20.39 -3.64 5.65
C GLY A 175 20.90 -4.69 6.65
N PRO A 176 21.82 -5.59 6.24
CA PRO A 176 22.41 -6.58 7.15
C PRO A 176 23.20 -5.95 8.30
N LEU A 177 23.96 -4.88 8.03
CA LEU A 177 24.78 -4.19 9.02
C LEU A 177 23.95 -3.59 10.16
N LEU A 178 22.82 -2.95 9.84
CA LEU A 178 21.91 -2.40 10.85
C LEU A 178 21.20 -3.48 11.65
N ASN A 179 20.87 -4.62 11.01
CA ASN A 179 20.25 -5.72 11.71
C ASN A 179 21.23 -6.40 12.69
N TYR A 180 22.51 -6.45 12.35
CA TYR A 180 23.58 -7.01 13.20
C TYR A 180 23.92 -6.14 14.42
N VAL A 181 23.68 -4.84 14.36
CA VAL A 181 23.92 -3.90 15.48
C VAL A 181 22.78 -3.93 16.50
N ASN A 182 21.59 -4.39 16.10
CA ASN A 182 20.39 -4.42 16.94
C ASN A 182 20.05 -5.81 17.52
N SER A 183 20.85 -6.83 17.20
CA SER A 183 20.81 -8.19 17.77
C SER A 183 21.91 -8.38 18.79
#